data_AF-A0A928AXM1-F1
#
_entry.id   AF-A0A928AXM1-F1
#
_cell.length_a   1.000
_cell.length_b   1.000
_cell.length_c   1.000
_cell.angle_alpha   90.00
_cell.angle_beta   90.00
_cell.angle_gamma   90.00
#
_symmetry.space_group_name_H-M   'P 1'
#
loop_
_entity.id
_entity.type
_entity.pdbx_description
1 polymer ?
#
loop_
_entity_poly.entity_id
_entity_poly.type
_entity_poly.pdbx_seq_one_letter_code
_entity_poly.pdbx_strand_id
1 'polypeptide(L)'
;MKRFLLSLSVLLAAVALTACSQKAKWNHEQKKAMRENLRQYRDMIYLQDLTDPEFMIFTDSVTGDIEAVYPIYTSFIEMDGAQDTVDMFVVGAIVEQLDADAHNMRHIYPYRYLVAEGLLPDKLTHDQQHSFYTCLAQKVNSHFYSMEQFLLAILADTTASSQMAQFQQQCANELFDWVIEIDEVDIIPVAPSK
;
A
#
# COMPACT_ATOMS: atom_id res chain seq x y z
N MET A 1 -61.90 18.63 -39.03
CA MET A 1 -62.70 17.99 -37.95
C MET A 1 -63.25 16.66 -38.44
N LYS A 2 -63.09 15.61 -37.62
CA LYS A 2 -63.71 14.26 -37.64
C LYS A 2 -63.22 13.21 -38.65
N ARG A 3 -62.97 11.94 -38.28
CA ARG A 3 -62.73 11.17 -37.01
C ARG A 3 -62.44 9.71 -37.45
N PHE A 4 -61.37 9.11 -36.90
CA PHE A 4 -61.12 7.70 -36.53
C PHE A 4 -61.44 6.47 -37.42
N LEU A 5 -60.60 5.43 -37.19
CA LEU A 5 -60.68 3.98 -37.47
C LEU A 5 -59.86 3.56 -38.72
N LEU A 6 -58.86 2.67 -38.74
CA LEU A 6 -58.40 1.55 -37.89
C LEU A 6 -56.87 1.36 -38.11
N SER A 7 -56.00 1.28 -37.10
CA SER A 7 -55.47 0.05 -36.46
C SER A 7 -55.19 -1.15 -37.40
N LEU A 8 -53.93 -1.34 -37.81
CA LEU A 8 -53.37 -2.66 -38.11
C LEU A 8 -51.84 -2.69 -37.91
N SER A 9 -51.40 -3.45 -36.89
CA SER A 9 -50.11 -4.15 -36.73
C SER A 9 -48.81 -3.34 -37.00
N VAL A 10 -48.11 -2.87 -35.97
CA VAL A 10 -47.08 -3.64 -35.22
C VAL A 10 -46.22 -4.50 -36.16
N LEU A 11 -45.05 -3.99 -36.51
CA LEU A 11 -43.86 -4.79 -36.76
C LEU A 11 -42.66 -3.98 -36.25
N LEU A 12 -42.34 -4.24 -34.98
CA LEU A 12 -41.02 -3.98 -34.43
C LEU A 12 -40.01 -4.69 -35.33
N ALA A 13 -39.19 -3.93 -36.04
CA ALA A 13 -37.85 -4.41 -36.39
C ALA A 13 -37.01 -4.29 -35.12
N ALA A 14 -37.16 -5.26 -34.22
CA ALA A 14 -36.16 -5.52 -33.19
C ALA A 14 -34.88 -5.89 -33.93
N VAL A 15 -33.95 -4.93 -34.02
CA VAL A 15 -32.56 -5.23 -34.36
C VAL A 15 -32.08 -6.15 -33.24
N ALA A 16 -32.09 -7.46 -33.50
CA ALA A 16 -31.48 -8.43 -32.63
C ALA A 16 -29.97 -8.20 -32.68
N LEU A 17 -29.48 -7.31 -31.82
CA LEU A 17 -28.09 -7.28 -31.40
C LEU A 17 -27.84 -8.57 -30.61
N THR A 18 -27.61 -9.67 -31.32
CA THR A 18 -26.96 -10.85 -30.75
C THR A 18 -25.48 -10.54 -30.56
N ALA A 19 -25.18 -9.71 -29.56
CA ALA A 19 -23.89 -9.73 -28.90
C ALA A 19 -24.12 -10.51 -27.60
N CYS A 20 -24.03 -11.85 -27.70
CA CYS A 20 -24.06 -12.72 -26.52
C CYS A 20 -22.86 -12.40 -25.63
N SER A 21 -23.17 -11.64 -24.58
CA SER A 21 -22.48 -11.44 -23.30
C SER A 21 -21.04 -11.98 -23.22
N GLN A 22 -20.08 -11.27 -23.80
CA GLN A 22 -18.82 -11.11 -23.08
C GLN A 22 -19.19 -10.39 -21.78
N LYS A 23 -18.80 -10.93 -20.61
CA LYS A 23 -18.80 -10.14 -19.37
C LYS A 23 -18.18 -8.81 -19.74
N ALA A 24 -18.95 -7.72 -19.65
CA ALA A 24 -18.42 -6.40 -19.94
C ALA A 24 -17.17 -6.26 -19.06
N LYS A 25 -16.05 -6.01 -19.71
CA LYS A 25 -14.76 -5.76 -19.07
C LYS A 25 -14.24 -4.49 -19.68
N TRP A 26 -13.44 -3.78 -18.92
CA TRP A 26 -12.93 -2.51 -19.35
C TRP A 26 -11.95 -2.74 -20.49
N ASN A 27 -12.09 -1.97 -21.56
CA ASN A 27 -11.14 -2.00 -22.66
C ASN A 27 -9.86 -1.23 -22.29
N HIS A 28 -8.85 -1.27 -23.17
CA HIS A 28 -7.56 -0.64 -22.92
C HIS A 28 -7.67 0.87 -22.64
N GLU A 29 -8.48 1.58 -23.41
CA GLU A 29 -8.67 3.03 -23.26
C GLU A 29 -9.37 3.37 -21.95
N GLN A 30 -10.34 2.56 -21.53
CA GLN A 30 -11.06 2.75 -20.26
C GLN A 30 -10.13 2.54 -19.06
N LYS A 31 -9.30 1.50 -19.09
CA LYS A 31 -8.28 1.26 -18.06
C LYS A 31 -7.23 2.36 -18.05
N LYS A 32 -6.81 2.84 -19.21
CA LYS A 32 -5.88 3.96 -19.33
C LYS A 32 -6.48 5.24 -18.72
N ALA A 33 -7.73 5.56 -19.05
CA ALA A 33 -8.43 6.71 -18.50
C ALA A 33 -8.54 6.66 -16.97
N MET A 34 -8.84 5.48 -16.40
CA MET A 34 -8.85 5.32 -14.94
C MET A 34 -7.46 5.55 -14.33
N ARG A 35 -6.41 4.96 -14.89
CA ARG A 35 -5.04 5.16 -14.40
C ARG A 35 -4.58 6.62 -14.50
N GLU A 36 -4.99 7.32 -15.54
CA GLU A 36 -4.74 8.75 -15.67
C GLU A 36 -5.49 9.55 -14.60
N ASN A 37 -6.75 9.19 -14.28
CA ASN A 37 -7.47 9.77 -13.14
C ASN A 37 -6.73 9.52 -11.82
N LEU A 38 -6.25 8.30 -11.59
CA LEU A 38 -5.51 7.92 -10.39
C LEU A 38 -4.19 8.69 -10.18
N ARG A 39 -3.65 9.36 -11.21
CA ARG A 39 -2.46 10.22 -11.06
C ARG A 39 -2.69 11.38 -10.08
N GLN A 40 -3.94 11.82 -9.89
CA GLN A 40 -4.25 12.90 -8.95
C GLN A 40 -3.92 12.56 -7.49
N TYR A 41 -3.81 11.28 -7.16
CA TYR A 41 -3.45 10.84 -5.81
C TYR A 41 -1.93 10.77 -5.59
N ARG A 42 -1.10 11.08 -6.61
CA ARG A 42 0.35 10.93 -6.51
C ARG A 42 0.96 11.73 -5.36
N ASP A 43 0.39 12.89 -5.03
CA ASP A 43 0.90 13.75 -3.97
C ASP A 43 0.43 13.36 -2.56
N MET A 44 -0.34 12.26 -2.40
CA MET A 44 -0.69 11.74 -1.08
C MET A 44 0.56 11.20 -0.37
N ILE A 45 0.63 11.37 0.96
CA ILE A 45 1.81 11.07 1.79
C ILE A 45 2.38 9.67 1.54
N TYR A 46 1.53 8.66 1.33
CA TYR A 46 1.97 7.29 1.01
C TYR A 46 2.45 7.13 -0.44
N LEU A 47 1.73 7.72 -1.39
CA LEU A 47 1.94 7.51 -2.82
C LEU A 47 3.07 8.37 -3.41
N GLN A 48 3.38 9.50 -2.78
CA GLN A 48 4.44 10.41 -3.22
C GLN A 48 5.84 9.79 -3.09
N ASP A 49 6.00 8.85 -2.16
CA ASP A 49 7.27 8.19 -1.87
C ASP A 49 7.50 6.95 -2.76
N LEU A 50 6.48 6.50 -3.51
CA LEU A 50 6.63 5.43 -4.49
C LEU A 50 7.44 5.92 -5.69
N THR A 51 8.32 5.06 -6.21
CA THR A 51 8.94 5.27 -7.52
C THR A 51 7.88 5.21 -8.63
N ASP A 52 8.20 5.72 -9.82
CA ASP A 52 7.25 5.68 -10.94
C ASP A 52 6.78 4.26 -11.31
N PRO A 53 7.65 3.22 -11.34
CA PRO A 53 7.21 1.84 -11.52
C PRO A 53 6.26 1.34 -10.42
N GLU A 54 6.57 1.63 -9.16
CA GLU A 54 5.74 1.20 -8.01
C GLU A 54 4.37 1.89 -8.04
N PHE A 55 4.33 3.19 -8.35
CA PHE A 55 3.09 3.92 -8.51
C PHE A 55 2.25 3.38 -9.69
N MET A 56 2.88 3.00 -10.80
CA MET A 56 2.15 2.36 -11.91
C MET A 56 1.52 1.04 -11.47
N ILE A 57 2.24 0.20 -10.74
CA ILE A 57 1.72 -1.06 -10.18
C ILE A 57 0.55 -0.78 -9.23
N PHE A 58 0.67 0.22 -8.35
CA PHE A 58 -0.42 0.67 -7.47
C PHE A 58 -1.68 1.01 -8.28
N THR A 59 -1.55 1.87 -9.29
CA THR A 59 -2.69 2.31 -10.10
C THR A 59 -3.29 1.18 -10.96
N ASP A 60 -2.47 0.24 -11.42
CA ASP A 60 -2.93 -0.95 -12.13
C ASP A 60 -3.75 -1.86 -11.21
N SER A 61 -3.34 -2.04 -9.95
CA SER A 61 -4.09 -2.80 -8.93
C SER A 61 -5.45 -2.17 -8.66
N VAL A 62 -5.47 -0.88 -8.26
CA VAL A 62 -6.71 -0.14 -7.98
C VAL A 62 -7.68 -0.20 -9.16
N THR A 63 -7.17 -0.03 -10.39
CA THR A 63 -7.98 -0.14 -11.61
C THR A 63 -8.58 -1.54 -11.77
N GLY A 64 -7.81 -2.59 -11.47
CA GLY A 64 -8.27 -3.97 -11.49
C GLY A 64 -9.35 -4.26 -10.44
N ASP A 65 -9.19 -3.73 -9.24
CA ASP A 65 -10.13 -3.92 -8.13
C ASP A 65 -11.47 -3.22 -8.41
N ILE A 66 -11.42 -1.99 -8.93
CA ILE A 66 -12.62 -1.26 -9.37
C ILE A 66 -13.28 -2.01 -10.54
N GLU A 67 -12.53 -2.48 -11.55
CA GLU A 67 -13.09 -3.26 -12.68
C GLU A 67 -13.77 -4.55 -12.19
N ALA A 68 -13.19 -5.22 -11.19
CA ALA A 68 -13.73 -6.47 -10.65
C ALA A 68 -15.11 -6.27 -10.01
N VAL A 69 -15.32 -5.15 -9.32
CA VAL A 69 -16.59 -4.81 -8.67
C VAL A 69 -17.56 -4.13 -9.64
N TYR A 70 -17.05 -3.26 -10.52
CA TYR A 70 -17.80 -2.47 -11.49
C TYR A 70 -17.39 -2.81 -12.93
N PRO A 71 -17.84 -3.95 -13.49
CA PRO A 71 -17.37 -4.47 -14.77
C PRO A 71 -17.77 -3.61 -15.99
N ILE A 72 -18.78 -2.74 -15.86
CA ILE A 72 -19.23 -1.84 -16.93
C ILE A 72 -18.71 -0.42 -16.65
N TYR A 73 -17.62 -0.04 -17.31
CA TYR A 73 -16.97 1.26 -17.10
C TYR A 73 -17.92 2.46 -17.23
N THR A 74 -18.76 2.49 -18.28
CA THR A 74 -19.68 3.61 -18.54
C THR A 74 -20.69 3.79 -17.41
N SER A 75 -21.23 2.69 -16.89
CA SER A 75 -22.16 2.72 -15.76
C SER A 75 -21.46 3.14 -14.46
N PHE A 76 -20.17 2.81 -14.30
CA PHE A 76 -19.40 3.23 -13.14
C PHE A 76 -19.16 4.74 -13.13
N ILE A 77 -18.65 5.32 -14.23
CA ILE A 77 -18.31 6.75 -14.28
C ILE A 77 -19.55 7.67 -14.26
N GLU A 78 -20.71 7.15 -14.64
CA GLU A 78 -21.99 7.88 -14.60
C GLU A 78 -22.69 7.77 -13.23
N MET A 79 -22.17 6.94 -12.32
CA MET A 79 -22.73 6.74 -10.98
C MET A 79 -22.54 8.00 -10.12
N ASP A 80 -23.58 8.36 -9.37
CA ASP A 80 -23.46 9.39 -8.34
C ASP A 80 -22.52 8.88 -7.22
N GLY A 81 -21.49 9.66 -6.88
CA GLY A 81 -20.42 9.20 -5.98
C GLY A 81 -19.39 8.26 -6.61
N ALA A 82 -19.26 8.23 -7.94
CA ALA A 82 -18.18 7.46 -8.60
C ALA A 82 -16.79 7.86 -8.08
N GLN A 83 -16.55 9.16 -7.87
CA GLN A 83 -15.30 9.67 -7.32
C GLN A 83 -15.08 9.22 -5.88
N ASP A 84 -16.09 9.29 -5.01
CA ASP A 84 -16.01 8.79 -3.63
C ASP A 84 -15.71 7.28 -3.60
N THR A 85 -16.23 6.55 -4.59
CA THR A 85 -15.91 5.12 -4.75
C THR A 85 -14.44 4.94 -5.14
N VAL A 86 -13.93 5.72 -6.10
CA VAL A 86 -12.48 5.69 -6.43
C VAL A 86 -11.64 6.01 -5.20
N ASP A 87 -12.00 7.03 -4.42
CA ASP A 87 -11.32 7.39 -3.17
C ASP A 87 -11.31 6.21 -2.19
N MET A 88 -12.45 5.52 -2.03
CA MET A 88 -12.56 4.33 -1.18
C MET A 88 -11.65 3.19 -1.65
N PHE A 89 -11.56 2.92 -2.95
CA PHE A 89 -10.64 1.92 -3.49
C PHE A 89 -9.17 2.34 -3.40
N VAL A 90 -8.85 3.63 -3.56
CA VAL A 90 -7.49 4.15 -3.38
C VAL A 90 -7.05 4.01 -1.92
N VAL A 91 -7.89 4.45 -0.98
CA VAL A 91 -7.61 4.29 0.45
C VAL A 91 -7.56 2.82 0.83
N GLY A 92 -8.49 2.01 0.31
CA GLY A 92 -8.51 0.56 0.50
C GLY A 92 -7.23 -0.09 0.00
N ALA A 93 -6.79 0.23 -1.21
CA ALA A 93 -5.53 -0.27 -1.77
C ALA A 93 -4.31 0.25 -1.03
N ILE A 94 -4.30 1.49 -0.53
CA ILE A 94 -3.23 1.97 0.37
C ILE A 94 -3.23 1.11 1.63
N VAL A 95 -4.39 0.83 2.23
CA VAL A 95 -4.51 0.00 3.44
C VAL A 95 -4.15 -1.46 3.18
N GLU A 96 -4.48 -2.02 2.02
CA GLU A 96 -4.11 -3.37 1.61
C GLU A 96 -2.62 -3.48 1.24
N GLN A 97 -2.06 -2.43 0.61
CA GLN A 97 -0.64 -2.31 0.28
C GLN A 97 0.21 -1.76 1.42
N LEU A 98 -0.40 -1.39 2.55
CA LEU A 98 0.25 -1.32 3.85
C LEU A 98 0.61 -2.72 4.38
N ASP A 99 0.85 -3.70 3.50
CA ASP A 99 1.66 -4.87 3.80
C ASP A 99 2.93 -4.42 4.54
N ALA A 100 3.41 -5.20 5.52
CA ALA A 100 4.56 -4.80 6.30
C ALA A 100 5.81 -4.95 5.42
N ASP A 101 6.06 -3.93 4.62
CA ASP A 101 7.28 -3.68 3.86
C ASP A 101 8.14 -2.66 4.62
N ALA A 102 9.44 -2.71 4.39
CA ALA A 102 10.40 -1.81 5.01
C ALA A 102 10.04 -0.32 4.80
N HIS A 103 9.55 0.05 3.62
CA HIS A 103 9.11 1.40 3.29
C HIS A 103 7.86 1.82 4.05
N ASN A 104 6.98 0.89 4.39
CA ASN A 104 5.74 1.18 5.10
C ASN A 104 5.99 1.26 6.61
N MET A 105 6.83 0.38 7.13
CA MET A 105 7.16 0.32 8.56
C MET A 105 7.85 1.59 9.07
N ARG A 106 8.62 2.31 8.24
CA ARG A 106 9.19 3.62 8.60
C ARG A 106 8.16 4.72 8.81
N HIS A 107 6.95 4.59 8.25
CA HIS A 107 5.89 5.58 8.43
C HIS A 107 5.07 5.30 9.69
N ILE A 108 4.88 4.02 10.02
CA ILE A 108 4.22 3.58 11.26
C ILE A 108 5.14 3.83 12.47
N TYR A 109 6.43 3.52 12.33
CA TYR A 109 7.45 3.74 13.35
C TYR A 109 8.60 4.59 12.80
N PRO A 110 8.45 5.93 12.80
CA PRO A 110 9.47 6.83 12.27
C PRO A 110 10.82 6.68 12.98
N TYR A 111 11.92 6.74 12.23
CA TYR A 111 13.27 6.57 12.77
C TYR A 111 13.55 7.52 13.94
N ARG A 112 13.15 8.79 13.80
CA ARG A 112 13.26 9.80 14.88
C ARG A 112 12.55 9.40 16.18
N TYR A 113 11.43 8.69 16.07
CA TYR A 113 10.67 8.20 17.22
C TYR A 113 11.44 7.05 17.89
N LEU A 114 11.93 6.10 17.10
CA LEU A 114 12.72 4.97 17.59
C LEU A 114 14.03 5.40 18.27
N VAL A 115 14.65 6.51 17.81
CA VAL A 115 15.80 7.14 18.48
C VAL A 115 15.39 7.79 19.80
N ALA A 116 14.28 8.53 19.82
CA ALA A 116 13.80 9.19 21.03
C ALA A 116 13.44 8.19 22.14
N GLU A 117 12.93 7.01 21.77
CA GLU A 117 12.65 5.89 22.68
C GLU A 117 13.90 5.08 23.07
N GLY A 118 15.09 5.44 22.54
CA GLY A 118 16.35 4.77 22.86
C GLY A 118 16.52 3.39 22.25
N LEU A 119 15.65 2.99 21.31
CA LEU A 119 15.70 1.70 20.63
C LEU A 119 16.82 1.66 19.58
N LEU A 120 16.99 2.77 18.85
CA LEU A 120 18.01 2.91 17.81
C LEU A 120 18.96 4.07 18.14
N PRO A 121 20.25 3.97 17.80
CA PRO A 121 21.19 5.08 17.91
C PRO A 121 20.85 6.15 16.88
N ASP A 122 21.28 7.38 17.14
CA ASP A 122 21.24 8.44 16.15
C ASP A 122 22.27 8.15 15.02
N LYS A 123 21.99 8.65 13.82
CA LYS A 123 22.89 8.62 12.64
C LYS A 123 23.16 7.22 12.03
N LEU A 124 22.21 6.29 12.12
CA LEU A 124 22.27 5.09 11.27
C LEU A 124 22.34 5.50 9.79
N THR A 125 23.19 4.81 9.02
CA THR A 125 23.24 5.01 7.57
C THR A 125 21.91 4.57 6.94
N HIS A 126 21.69 5.00 5.70
CA HIS A 126 20.50 4.60 4.95
C HIS A 126 20.37 3.08 4.86
N ASP A 127 21.48 2.37 4.61
CA ASP A 127 21.49 0.91 4.50
C ASP A 127 21.17 0.24 5.84
N GLN A 128 21.69 0.77 6.95
CA GLN A 128 21.38 0.27 8.28
C GLN A 128 19.90 0.48 8.64
N GLN A 129 19.34 1.65 8.33
CA GLN A 129 17.91 1.91 8.52
C GLN A 129 17.07 0.97 7.66
N HIS A 130 17.45 0.77 6.40
CA HIS A 130 16.76 -0.15 5.49
C HIS A 130 16.79 -1.59 6.01
N SER A 131 17.93 -2.08 6.49
CA SER A 131 18.05 -3.42 7.10
C SER A 131 17.15 -3.60 8.32
N PHE A 132 17.09 -2.59 9.21
CA PHE A 132 16.19 -2.61 10.36
C PHE A 132 14.72 -2.73 9.93
N TYR A 133 14.28 -1.87 9.01
CA TYR A 133 12.89 -1.84 8.59
C TYR A 133 12.50 -3.09 7.81
N THR A 134 13.42 -3.67 7.02
CA THR A 134 13.23 -4.96 6.34
C THR A 134 13.05 -6.10 7.34
N CYS A 135 13.86 -6.16 8.40
CA CYS A 135 13.65 -7.13 9.48
C CYS A 135 12.28 -6.96 10.14
N LEU A 136 11.91 -5.72 10.46
CA LEU A 136 10.67 -5.42 11.17
C LEU A 136 9.44 -5.82 10.33
N ALA A 137 9.46 -5.45 9.05
CA ALA A 137 8.52 -5.87 8.02
C ALA A 137 8.33 -7.39 7.98
N GLN A 138 9.42 -8.16 7.88
CA GLN A 138 9.39 -9.62 7.84
C GLN A 138 8.77 -10.23 9.10
N LYS A 139 9.08 -9.71 10.29
CA LYS A 139 8.52 -10.22 11.55
C LYS A 139 7.02 -9.94 11.66
N VAL A 140 6.57 -8.75 11.25
CA VAL A 140 5.13 -8.41 11.21
C VAL A 140 4.39 -9.34 10.24
N ASN A 141 4.89 -9.49 9.02
CA ASN A 141 4.29 -10.35 8.00
C ASN A 141 4.29 -11.83 8.38
N SER A 142 5.26 -12.28 9.18
CA SER A 142 5.30 -13.65 9.68
C SER A 142 4.37 -13.91 10.86
N HIS A 143 4.00 -12.86 11.60
CA HIS A 143 3.23 -13.00 12.85
C HIS A 143 1.74 -12.73 12.67
N PHE A 144 1.39 -11.68 11.92
CA PHE A 144 0.00 -11.29 11.70
C PHE A 144 -0.50 -11.91 10.40
N TYR A 145 -1.58 -12.69 10.51
CA TYR A 145 -2.17 -13.37 9.36
C TYR A 145 -2.99 -12.42 8.47
N SER A 146 -3.34 -11.23 8.97
CA SER A 146 -4.02 -10.20 8.20
C SER A 146 -3.65 -8.79 8.67
N MET A 147 -3.84 -7.81 7.78
CA MET A 147 -3.64 -6.39 8.07
C MET A 147 -4.53 -5.89 9.20
N GLU A 148 -5.78 -6.36 9.24
CA GLU A 148 -6.71 -6.01 10.31
C GLU A 148 -6.18 -6.44 11.69
N GLN A 149 -5.57 -7.63 11.80
CA GLN A 149 -4.94 -8.07 13.05
C GLN A 149 -3.75 -7.19 13.43
N PHE A 150 -2.93 -6.80 12.45
CA PHE A 150 -1.80 -5.89 12.68
C PHE A 150 -2.26 -4.49 13.12
N LEU A 151 -3.27 -3.92 12.46
CA LEU A 151 -3.82 -2.61 12.84
C LEU A 151 -4.48 -2.64 14.22
N LEU A 152 -5.26 -3.68 14.53
CA LEU A 152 -5.81 -3.88 15.87
C LEU A 152 -4.71 -4.02 16.91
N ALA A 153 -3.62 -4.71 16.58
CA ALA A 153 -2.47 -4.81 17.46
C ALA A 153 -1.85 -3.43 17.71
N ILE A 154 -1.54 -2.63 16.69
CA ILE A 154 -0.99 -1.27 16.85
C ILE A 154 -1.92 -0.37 17.67
N LEU A 155 -3.24 -0.43 17.43
CA LEU A 155 -4.20 0.43 18.13
C LEU A 155 -4.41 0.02 19.60
N ALA A 156 -4.27 -1.28 19.91
CA ALA A 156 -4.31 -1.79 21.28
C ALA A 156 -2.97 -1.65 22.01
N ASP A 157 -1.91 -1.33 21.28
CA ASP A 157 -0.54 -1.34 21.75
C ASP A 157 -0.12 0.03 22.32
N THR A 158 -0.28 0.16 23.63
CA THR A 158 0.09 1.38 24.37
C THR A 158 1.31 1.20 25.28
N THR A 159 2.09 0.11 25.17
CA THR A 159 3.21 -0.17 26.11
C THR A 159 4.43 -0.82 25.47
N ALA A 160 5.61 -0.54 26.04
CA ALA A 160 6.91 -1.12 25.65
C ALA A 160 7.01 -2.66 25.78
N SER A 161 5.96 -3.34 26.25
CA SER A 161 5.90 -4.80 26.42
C SER A 161 5.17 -5.53 25.30
N SER A 162 4.74 -4.80 24.27
CA SER A 162 3.93 -5.35 23.20
C SER A 162 4.71 -6.20 22.21
N GLN A 163 3.97 -6.95 21.39
CA GLN A 163 4.56 -7.76 20.35
C GLN A 163 5.36 -6.91 19.34
N MET A 164 4.89 -5.68 19.07
CA MET A 164 5.60 -4.76 18.19
C MET A 164 6.90 -4.23 18.80
N ALA A 165 6.88 -3.87 20.08
CA ALA A 165 8.09 -3.48 20.81
C ALA A 165 9.13 -4.62 20.82
N GLN A 166 8.68 -5.88 20.93
CA GLN A 166 9.56 -7.03 20.84
C GLN A 166 10.19 -7.20 19.45
N PHE A 167 9.42 -7.04 18.36
CA PHE A 167 9.97 -7.10 17.00
C PHE A 167 10.99 -6.01 16.76
N GLN A 168 10.66 -4.79 17.18
CA GLN A 168 11.55 -3.64 17.16
C GLN A 168 12.87 -3.92 17.89
N GLN A 169 12.83 -4.46 19.12
CA GLN A 169 14.03 -4.78 19.88
C GLN A 169 14.85 -5.90 19.23
N GLN A 170 14.20 -6.95 18.72
CA GLN A 170 14.90 -8.05 18.03
C GLN A 170 15.62 -7.54 16.77
N CYS A 171 14.94 -6.75 15.95
CA CYS A 171 15.54 -6.18 14.74
C CYS A 171 16.66 -5.17 15.06
N ALA A 172 16.52 -4.38 16.14
CA ALA A 172 17.59 -3.53 16.61
C ALA A 172 18.81 -4.37 17.02
N ASN A 173 18.62 -5.44 17.79
CA ASN A 173 19.73 -6.31 18.22
C ASN A 173 20.42 -6.99 17.03
N GLU A 174 19.66 -7.51 16.06
CA GLU A 174 20.22 -8.10 14.82
C GLU A 174 21.02 -7.04 14.04
N LEU A 175 20.56 -5.79 14.04
CA LEU A 175 21.27 -4.63 13.50
C LEU A 175 22.43 -4.12 14.37
N PHE A 176 22.79 -4.73 15.48
CA PHE A 176 24.02 -4.33 16.20
C PHE A 176 24.95 -5.50 16.45
N ASP A 177 24.45 -6.73 16.36
CA ASP A 177 25.28 -7.94 16.37
C ASP A 177 26.22 -8.00 15.15
N TRP A 178 25.81 -7.47 13.98
CA TRP A 178 26.68 -7.26 12.81
C TRP A 178 27.67 -6.08 12.93
N VAL A 179 27.56 -5.19 13.93
CA VAL A 179 28.41 -3.98 14.09
C VAL A 179 29.51 -4.17 15.15
N ILE A 180 29.75 -5.40 15.62
CA ILE A 180 30.91 -5.66 16.49
C ILE A 180 32.15 -5.92 15.61
N GLU A 181 32.65 -4.89 14.93
CA GLU A 181 34.09 -4.79 14.65
C GLU A 181 34.71 -4.01 15.81
N ILE A 182 35.32 -4.73 16.75
CA ILE A 182 36.14 -4.13 17.79
C ILE A 182 37.41 -3.63 17.10
N ASP A 183 37.54 -2.34 16.88
CA ASP A 183 38.85 -1.74 16.62
C ASP A 183 39.72 -2.01 17.86
N GLU A 184 40.61 -3.00 17.73
CA GLU A 184 41.60 -3.36 18.73
C GLU A 184 42.50 -2.14 18.96
N VAL A 185 42.31 -1.47 20.10
CA VAL A 185 43.21 -0.39 20.52
C VAL A 185 44.56 -1.02 20.81
N ASP A 186 45.52 -0.84 19.90
CA ASP A 186 46.92 -1.20 20.06
C ASP A 186 47.46 -0.65 21.39
N ILE A 187 47.60 -1.53 22.38
CA ILE A 187 48.19 -1.18 23.67
C ILE A 187 49.70 -1.10 23.45
N ILE A 188 50.22 0.12 23.30
CA ILE A 188 51.67 0.36 23.26
C ILE A 188 52.28 -0.10 24.59
N PRO A 189 53.22 -1.06 24.62
CA PRO A 189 53.85 -1.48 25.86
C PRO A 189 54.75 -0.36 26.40
N VAL A 190 54.43 0.14 27.59
CA VAL A 190 55.31 1.05 28.35
C VAL A 190 56.56 0.29 28.78
N ALA A 191 57.72 0.72 28.29
CA ALA A 191 59.01 0.15 28.66
C ALA A 191 59.33 0.38 30.15
N PRO A 192 59.96 -0.57 30.85
CA PRO A 192 60.29 -0.42 32.27
C PRO A 192 61.45 0.58 32.45
N SER A 193 61.27 1.57 33.32
CA SER A 193 62.35 2.46 33.77
C SER A 193 63.38 1.66 34.57
N LYS A 194 64.65 1.81 34.21
CA LYS A 194 65.79 1.46 35.07
C LYS A 194 65.96 2.46 36.20
#